data_AF-C6E1F5-F1
#
_entry.id   AF-C6E1F5-F1
#
_cell.length_a   1.000
_cell.length_b   1.000
_cell.length_c   1.000
_cell.angle_alpha   90.00
_cell.angle_beta   90.00
_cell.angle_gamma   90.00
#
_symmetry.space_group_name_H-M   'P 1'
#
loop_
_entity.id
_entity.type
_entity.pdbx_description
1 polymer ?
#
loop_
_entity_poly.entity_id
_entity_poly.type
_entity_poly.pdbx_seq_one_letter_code
_entity_poly.pdbx_strand_id
1 'polypeptide(L)'
;MYTVVYDKKARTATYLNNGVYGEILLLDDGKTVIKLFKKRERIFEQFIVDSTIKSEINAYEIVSSHDLLAKYIPNFFGAVQLTAILHNNKPVSHLYCSSAYLLEYINSPFEKVACSSKAKEIISLFNHVGVLYTEDADYCEIEQFYKFIDFGIVGVKEALEDISMYGLSDEEKIDNFQRKFGKELLWQ
;
A
#
# COMPACT_ATOMS: atom_id res chain seq x y z
N MET A 1 12.91 -6.81 16.65
CA MET A 1 12.16 -8.00 16.17
C MET A 1 10.68 -7.76 16.42
N TYR A 2 9.85 -7.98 15.41
CA TYR A 2 8.39 -7.86 15.53
C TYR A 2 7.74 -9.22 15.79
N THR A 3 6.61 -9.21 16.47
CA THR A 3 5.64 -10.32 16.48
C THR A 3 4.30 -9.76 16.05
N VAL A 4 3.75 -10.31 14.98
CA VAL A 4 2.44 -9.90 14.44
C VAL A 4 1.44 -11.03 14.65
N VAL A 5 0.27 -10.68 15.16
CA VAL A 5 -0.82 -11.62 15.41
C VAL A 5 -1.99 -11.25 14.51
N TYR A 6 -2.37 -12.16 13.63
CA TYR A 6 -3.49 -12.03 12.69
C TYR A 6 -4.13 -13.39 12.46
N ASP A 7 -5.45 -13.44 12.26
CA ASP A 7 -6.20 -14.69 11.99
C ASP A 7 -5.88 -15.84 12.97
N LYS A 8 -5.71 -15.52 14.26
CA LYS A 8 -5.32 -16.45 15.34
C LYS A 8 -3.93 -17.10 15.17
N LYS A 9 -3.09 -16.58 14.27
CA LYS A 9 -1.68 -16.98 14.08
C LYS A 9 -0.78 -15.89 14.64
N ALA A 10 0.30 -16.29 15.30
CA ALA A 10 1.39 -15.41 15.69
C ALA A 10 2.61 -15.73 14.84
N ARG A 11 3.22 -14.70 14.24
CA ARG A 11 4.41 -14.83 13.39
C ARG A 11 5.46 -13.85 13.88
N THR A 12 6.71 -14.26 13.92
CA THR A 12 7.81 -13.30 14.09
C THR A 12 8.14 -12.66 12.75
N ALA A 13 8.64 -11.42 12.79
CA ALA A 13 8.93 -10.68 11.58
C ALA A 13 10.14 -9.75 11.73
N THR A 14 10.85 -9.56 10.62
CA THR A 14 11.98 -8.65 10.47
C THR A 14 11.54 -7.43 9.70
N TYR A 15 11.90 -6.24 10.18
CA TYR A 15 11.61 -5.00 9.48
C TYR A 15 12.42 -4.89 8.18
N LEU A 16 11.76 -4.55 7.07
CA LEU A 16 12.41 -4.34 5.78
C LEU A 16 12.44 -2.87 5.39
N ASN A 17 11.28 -2.20 5.38
CA ASN A 17 11.15 -0.87 4.82
C ASN A 17 9.99 -0.10 5.48
N ASN A 18 10.02 1.22 5.33
CA ASN A 18 9.00 2.16 5.76
C ASN A 18 8.57 3.04 4.58
N GLY A 19 7.32 2.91 4.18
CA GLY A 19 6.67 3.80 3.22
C GLY A 19 5.93 4.94 3.92
N VAL A 20 5.28 5.79 3.12
CA VAL A 20 4.50 6.94 3.63
C VAL A 20 3.40 6.49 4.59
N TYR A 21 2.64 5.47 4.20
CA TYR A 21 1.44 5.02 4.93
C TYR A 21 1.66 3.77 5.76
N GLY A 22 2.80 3.08 5.64
CA GLY A 22 2.96 1.78 6.28
C GLY A 22 4.39 1.27 6.35
N GLU A 23 4.56 0.15 7.06
CA GLU A 23 5.82 -0.58 7.20
C GLU A 23 5.68 -1.96 6.58
N ILE A 24 6.77 -2.42 5.96
CA ILE A 24 6.87 -3.76 5.39
C ILE A 24 7.71 -4.62 6.32
N LEU A 25 7.14 -5.72 6.79
CA LEU A 25 7.85 -6.70 7.61
C LEU A 25 7.93 -8.05 6.88
N LEU A 26 9.11 -8.67 6.84
CA LEU A 26 9.33 -10.04 6.37
C LEU A 26 8.97 -11.03 7.47
N LEU A 27 8.02 -11.92 7.21
CA LEU A 27 7.66 -12.98 8.14
C LEU A 27 8.76 -14.04 8.25
N ASP A 28 8.74 -14.80 9.34
CA ASP A 28 9.72 -15.84 9.67
C ASP A 28 9.79 -17.03 8.69
N ASP A 29 8.90 -17.13 7.70
CA ASP A 29 9.04 -18.08 6.60
C ASP A 29 10.03 -17.63 5.52
N GLY A 30 10.48 -16.37 5.55
CA GLY A 30 11.39 -15.78 4.57
C GLY A 30 10.80 -15.61 3.17
N LYS A 31 9.49 -15.81 3.00
CA LYS A 31 8.78 -15.81 1.70
C LYS A 31 7.59 -14.87 1.66
N THR A 32 7.09 -14.45 2.81
CA THR A 32 5.91 -13.59 2.90
C THR A 32 6.26 -12.29 3.60
N VAL A 33 5.81 -11.17 3.02
CA VAL A 33 5.81 -9.88 3.71
C VAL A 33 4.39 -9.52 4.15
N ILE A 34 4.31 -8.74 5.24
CA ILE A 34 3.08 -8.09 5.67
C ILE A 34 3.26 -6.57 5.58
N LYS A 35 2.31 -5.87 4.94
CA LYS A 35 2.23 -4.40 4.97
C LYS A 35 1.34 -3.97 6.12
N LEU A 36 1.94 -3.33 7.12
CA LEU A 36 1.25 -2.74 8.27
C LEU A 36 1.00 -1.27 8.00
N PHE A 37 -0.24 -0.80 8.10
CA PHE A 37 -0.54 0.61 7.90
C PHE A 37 -0.47 1.39 9.20
N LYS A 38 0.11 2.58 9.18
CA LYS A 38 0.27 3.45 10.36
C LYS A 38 -1.03 4.19 10.65
N LYS A 39 -1.44 4.22 11.92
CA LYS A 39 -2.51 5.10 12.37
C LYS A 39 -2.07 6.56 12.31
N ARG A 40 -3.05 7.44 12.10
CA ARG A 40 -2.91 8.90 12.16
C ARG A 40 -3.84 9.45 13.23
N GLU A 41 -3.35 10.42 13.99
CA GLU A 41 -4.13 11.04 15.07
C GLU A 41 -5.23 11.96 14.52
N ARG A 42 -4.96 12.60 13.38
CA ARG A 42 -5.92 13.51 12.74
C ARG A 42 -6.91 12.70 11.92
N ILE A 43 -8.21 12.89 12.20
CA ILE A 43 -9.32 12.18 11.54
C ILE A 43 -9.19 12.21 10.02
N PHE A 44 -8.86 13.37 9.45
CA PHE A 44 -8.68 13.53 8.01
C PHE A 44 -7.51 12.70 7.46
N GLU A 45 -6.36 12.69 8.14
CA GLU A 45 -5.21 11.89 7.73
C GLU A 45 -5.51 10.39 7.88
N GLN A 46 -6.28 10.01 8.91
CA GLN A 46 -6.72 8.62 9.09
C GLN A 46 -7.67 8.18 7.98
N PHE A 47 -8.61 9.05 7.57
CA PHE A 47 -9.51 8.75 6.46
C PHE A 47 -8.74 8.50 5.15
N ILE A 48 -7.69 9.29 4.87
CA ILE A 48 -6.82 9.06 3.71
C ILE A 48 -6.17 7.69 3.82
N VAL A 49 -5.61 7.34 4.98
CA VAL A 49 -5.00 6.02 5.21
C VAL A 49 -6.01 4.90 5.00
N ASP A 50 -7.22 5.00 5.55
CA ASP A 50 -8.26 3.98 5.41
C ASP A 50 -8.69 3.81 3.94
N SER A 51 -8.76 4.93 3.20
CA SER A 51 -9.05 4.93 1.76
C SER A 51 -7.93 4.27 0.96
N THR A 52 -6.67 4.58 1.27
CA THR A 52 -5.49 3.93 0.65
C THR A 52 -5.48 2.43 0.92
N ILE A 53 -5.71 2.00 2.16
CA ILE A 53 -5.77 0.58 2.53
C ILE A 53 -6.79 -0.16 1.65
N LYS A 54 -8.02 0.37 1.58
CA LYS A 54 -9.10 -0.23 0.80
C LYS A 54 -8.77 -0.24 -0.69
N SER A 55 -8.21 0.86 -1.20
CA SER A 55 -7.82 1.01 -2.60
C SER A 55 -6.76 -0.02 -3.01
N GLU A 56 -5.70 -0.17 -2.22
CA GLU A 56 -4.63 -1.13 -2.49
C GLU A 56 -5.14 -2.58 -2.40
N ILE A 57 -5.88 -2.93 -1.33
CA ILE A 57 -6.41 -4.30 -1.16
C ILE A 57 -7.32 -4.68 -2.33
N ASN A 58 -8.28 -3.82 -2.68
CA ASN A 58 -9.18 -4.09 -3.80
C ASN A 58 -8.40 -4.21 -5.12
N ALA A 59 -7.36 -3.40 -5.33
CA ALA A 59 -6.54 -3.49 -6.53
C ALA A 59 -5.84 -4.86 -6.62
N TYR A 60 -5.26 -5.33 -5.53
CA TYR A 60 -4.66 -6.67 -5.48
C TYR A 60 -5.69 -7.78 -5.68
N GLU A 61 -6.90 -7.68 -5.12
CA GLU A 61 -7.96 -8.68 -5.34
C GLU A 61 -8.39 -8.76 -6.81
N ILE A 62 -8.53 -7.62 -7.50
CA ILE A 62 -8.84 -7.56 -8.93
C ILE A 62 -7.69 -8.16 -9.74
N VAL A 63 -6.47 -7.72 -9.49
CA VAL A 63 -5.31 -8.12 -10.31
C VAL A 63 -4.96 -9.59 -10.11
N SER A 64 -5.02 -10.08 -8.87
CA SER A 64 -4.71 -11.49 -8.53
C SER A 64 -5.73 -12.48 -9.08
N SER A 65 -6.98 -12.05 -9.31
CA SER A 65 -8.01 -12.87 -9.93
C SER A 65 -7.99 -12.86 -11.47
N HIS A 66 -7.14 -12.02 -12.08
CA HIS A 66 -7.03 -11.91 -13.53
C HIS A 66 -5.84 -12.74 -14.06
N ASP A 67 -6.13 -13.78 -14.87
CA ASP A 67 -5.16 -14.78 -15.37
C ASP A 67 -3.85 -14.20 -15.93
N LEU A 68 -3.95 -13.11 -16.70
CA LEU A 68 -2.79 -12.43 -17.27
C LEU A 68 -2.06 -11.54 -16.25
N LEU A 69 -2.80 -10.73 -15.49
CA LEU A 69 -2.22 -9.67 -14.66
C LEU A 69 -1.65 -10.19 -13.35
N ALA A 70 -2.16 -11.31 -12.83
CA ALA A 70 -1.63 -11.97 -11.64
C ALA A 70 -0.13 -12.29 -11.77
N LYS A 71 0.36 -12.52 -13.00
CA LYS A 71 1.79 -12.77 -13.28
C LYS A 71 2.65 -11.53 -13.06
N TYR A 72 2.07 -10.33 -13.13
CA TYR A 72 2.75 -9.05 -13.00
C TYR A 72 2.75 -8.48 -11.58
N ILE A 73 2.25 -9.21 -10.59
CA ILE A 73 2.30 -8.81 -9.19
C ILE A 73 2.94 -9.91 -8.35
N PRO A 74 3.47 -9.61 -7.16
CA PRO A 74 3.77 -10.64 -6.17
C PRO A 74 2.50 -11.42 -5.85
N ASN A 75 2.62 -12.70 -5.49
CA ASN A 75 1.45 -13.47 -5.06
C ASN A 75 0.76 -12.76 -3.88
N PHE A 76 -0.53 -12.46 -4.05
CA PHE A 76 -1.37 -11.84 -3.02
C PHE A 76 -2.01 -12.93 -2.17
N PHE A 77 -1.62 -12.99 -0.89
CA PHE A 77 -2.15 -13.99 0.04
C PHE A 77 -3.41 -13.50 0.79
N GLY A 78 -3.87 -12.29 0.48
CA GLY A 78 -5.10 -11.72 1.03
C GLY A 78 -4.87 -10.62 2.07
N ALA A 79 -5.95 -9.90 2.35
CA ALA A 79 -6.05 -9.00 3.49
C ALA A 79 -6.19 -9.79 4.79
N VAL A 80 -5.63 -9.26 5.88
CA VAL A 80 -5.67 -9.87 7.21
C VAL A 80 -6.06 -8.86 8.27
N GLN A 81 -6.75 -9.36 9.31
CA GLN A 81 -7.14 -8.56 10.46
C GLN A 81 -6.13 -8.74 11.60
N LEU A 82 -5.41 -7.68 11.91
CA LEU A 82 -4.46 -7.62 13.00
C LEU A 82 -5.19 -7.63 14.35
N THR A 83 -4.73 -8.49 15.25
CA THR A 83 -5.19 -8.58 16.63
C THR A 83 -4.16 -7.99 17.60
N ALA A 84 -2.87 -8.20 17.34
CA ALA A 84 -1.80 -7.64 18.16
C ALA A 84 -0.50 -7.47 17.38
N ILE A 85 0.29 -6.48 17.77
CA ILE A 85 1.63 -6.23 17.24
C ILE A 85 2.54 -5.96 18.43
N LEU A 86 3.63 -6.70 18.52
CA LEU A 86 4.69 -6.51 19.51
C LEU A 86 5.98 -6.10 18.80
N HIS A 87 6.71 -5.16 19.37
CA HIS A 87 8.09 -4.86 18.98
C HIS A 87 8.99 -5.06 20.19
N ASN A 88 9.92 -6.02 20.11
CA ASN A 88 10.76 -6.45 21.23
C ASN A 88 9.93 -6.74 22.50
N ASN A 89 8.86 -7.53 22.33
CA ASN A 89 7.89 -7.91 23.36
C ASN A 89 7.07 -6.76 23.98
N LYS A 90 7.16 -5.53 23.44
CA LYS A 90 6.33 -4.40 23.88
C LYS A 90 5.14 -4.22 22.92
N PRO A 91 3.91 -4.03 23.42
CA PRO A 91 2.75 -3.83 22.57
C PRO A 91 2.81 -2.50 21.84
N VAL A 92 2.66 -2.54 20.51
CA VAL A 92 2.69 -1.38 19.61
C VAL A 92 1.47 -1.30 18.70
N SER A 93 0.46 -2.16 18.88
CA SER A 93 -0.77 -2.19 18.06
C SER A 93 -1.49 -0.83 17.95
N HIS A 94 -1.33 0.06 18.93
CA HIS A 94 -1.93 1.39 18.93
C HIS A 94 -1.36 2.31 17.83
N LEU A 95 -0.17 2.01 17.31
CA LEU A 95 0.48 2.77 16.23
C LEU A 95 0.01 2.37 14.83
N TYR A 96 -0.75 1.28 14.70
CA TYR A 96 -1.11 0.69 13.40
C TYR A 96 -2.61 0.50 13.25
N CYS A 97 -3.06 0.57 12.00
CA CYS A 97 -4.41 0.21 11.60
C CYS A 97 -4.63 -1.28 11.81
N SER A 98 -5.89 -1.68 11.94
CA SER A 98 -6.20 -3.09 12.21
C SER A 98 -6.20 -3.95 10.94
N SER A 99 -6.28 -3.32 9.78
CA SER A 99 -6.17 -3.99 8.48
C SER A 99 -4.72 -3.99 7.99
N ALA A 100 -4.31 -5.11 7.43
CA ALA A 100 -3.04 -5.30 6.74
C ALA A 100 -3.25 -6.26 5.56
N TYR A 101 -2.22 -6.49 4.76
CA TYR A 101 -2.25 -7.55 3.76
C TYR A 101 -0.92 -8.26 3.63
N LEU A 102 -0.97 -9.45 3.03
CA LEU A 102 0.16 -10.33 2.84
C LEU A 102 0.52 -10.45 1.35
N LEU A 103 1.81 -10.32 1.05
CA LEU A 103 2.37 -10.49 -0.29
C LEU A 103 3.55 -11.46 -0.27
N GLU A 104 3.84 -12.04 -1.42
CA GLU A 104 5.13 -12.68 -1.68
C GLU A 104 6.28 -11.70 -1.49
N TYR A 105 7.32 -12.14 -0.80
CA TYR A 105 8.55 -11.40 -0.68
C TYR A 105 9.37 -11.52 -1.96
N ILE A 106 9.63 -10.38 -2.57
CA ILE A 106 10.51 -10.25 -3.72
C ILE A 106 11.83 -9.65 -3.27
N ASN A 107 12.91 -10.44 -3.34
CA ASN A 107 14.26 -9.98 -3.03
C ASN A 107 14.92 -9.33 -4.26
N SER A 108 14.35 -8.21 -4.69
CA SER A 108 14.85 -7.40 -5.80
C SER A 108 14.63 -5.91 -5.48
N PRO A 109 15.52 -5.00 -5.90
CA PRO A 109 15.25 -3.58 -5.83
C PRO A 109 14.04 -3.23 -6.70
N PHE A 110 13.23 -2.30 -6.20
CA PHE A 110 12.09 -1.73 -6.90
C PHE A 110 12.41 -0.31 -7.37
N GLU A 111 11.90 0.06 -8.54
CA GLU A 111 12.02 1.36 -9.19
C GLU A 111 10.64 1.99 -9.43
N LYS A 112 10.57 3.32 -9.49
CA LYS A 112 9.32 4.02 -9.80
C LYS A 112 8.90 3.80 -11.26
N VAL A 113 7.64 3.46 -11.46
CA VAL A 113 7.06 3.21 -12.79
C VAL A 113 7.16 4.43 -13.71
N ALA A 114 6.96 5.64 -13.18
CA ALA A 114 7.04 6.89 -13.94
C ALA A 114 8.36 7.07 -14.72
N CYS A 115 9.44 6.40 -14.31
CA CYS A 115 10.75 6.47 -14.95
C CYS A 115 10.95 5.45 -16.08
N SER A 116 10.02 4.53 -16.33
CA SER A 116 10.21 3.39 -17.25
C SER A 116 9.28 3.43 -18.46
N SER A 117 9.85 3.47 -19.67
CA SER A 117 9.08 3.43 -20.91
C SER A 117 8.37 2.08 -21.14
N LYS A 118 8.97 0.98 -20.66
CA LYS A 118 8.41 -0.38 -20.76
C LYS A 118 7.21 -0.59 -19.84
N ALA A 119 7.15 0.13 -18.71
CA ALA A 119 6.06 0.01 -17.76
C ALA A 119 4.72 0.54 -18.32
N LYS A 120 4.74 1.42 -19.33
CA LYS A 120 3.53 2.03 -19.93
C LYS A 120 2.57 1.02 -20.54
N GLU A 121 3.08 -0.02 -21.19
CA GLU A 121 2.22 -1.08 -21.77
C GLU A 121 1.49 -1.85 -20.67
N ILE A 122 2.16 -2.11 -19.54
CA ILE A 122 1.60 -2.86 -18.43
C ILE A 122 0.62 -2.01 -17.62
N ILE A 123 0.92 -0.72 -17.42
CA ILE A 123 -0.03 0.26 -16.87
C ILE A 123 -1.35 0.24 -17.64
N SER A 124 -1.29 0.22 -18.98
CA SER A 124 -2.50 0.13 -19.79
C SER A 124 -3.33 -1.09 -19.41
N LEU A 125 -2.71 -2.27 -19.25
CA LEU A 125 -3.43 -3.48 -18.84
C LEU A 125 -4.08 -3.35 -17.45
N PHE A 126 -3.41 -2.70 -16.49
CA PHE A 126 -3.98 -2.43 -15.16
C PHE A 126 -5.19 -1.48 -15.24
N ASN A 127 -5.08 -0.41 -16.05
CA ASN A 127 -6.17 0.53 -16.25
C ASN A 127 -7.42 -0.12 -16.87
N HIS A 128 -7.23 -1.10 -17.78
CA HIS A 128 -8.34 -1.82 -18.40
C HIS A 128 -9.16 -2.65 -17.40
N VAL A 129 -8.57 -3.03 -16.25
CA VAL A 129 -9.27 -3.73 -15.16
C VAL A 129 -9.70 -2.78 -14.03
N GLY A 130 -9.61 -1.47 -14.25
CA GLY A 130 -10.04 -0.46 -13.28
C GLY A 130 -9.02 -0.11 -12.20
N VAL A 131 -7.76 -0.52 -12.35
CA VAL A 131 -6.67 -0.11 -11.45
C VAL A 131 -5.99 1.11 -12.06
N LEU A 132 -6.32 2.30 -11.55
CA LEU A 132 -6.02 3.58 -12.21
C LEU A 132 -4.75 4.27 -11.70
N TYR A 133 -4.33 4.02 -10.45
CA TYR A 133 -3.19 4.70 -9.81
C TYR A 133 -1.95 3.85 -9.92
N THR A 134 -1.53 3.62 -11.16
CA THR A 134 -0.35 2.81 -11.48
C THR A 134 0.89 3.64 -11.79
N GLU A 135 0.77 4.96 -11.91
CA GLU A 135 1.90 5.86 -12.18
C GLU A 135 2.83 6.00 -10.97
N ASP A 136 2.26 5.96 -9.76
CA ASP A 136 2.98 5.99 -8.48
C ASP A 136 3.51 4.62 -8.05
N ALA A 137 3.14 3.57 -8.79
CA ALA A 137 3.53 2.20 -8.50
C ALA A 137 5.04 2.03 -8.58
N ASP A 138 5.53 1.05 -7.85
CA ASP A 138 6.91 0.58 -7.94
C ASP A 138 6.95 -0.74 -8.69
N TYR A 139 8.02 -0.97 -9.45
CA TYR A 139 8.20 -2.20 -10.21
C TYR A 139 9.61 -2.76 -10.09
N CYS A 140 9.77 -4.06 -10.29
CA CYS A 140 11.08 -4.69 -10.48
C CYS A 140 11.03 -5.73 -11.60
N GLU A 141 12.18 -6.04 -12.19
CA GLU A 141 12.31 -7.08 -13.22
C GLU A 141 12.87 -8.37 -12.62
N ILE A 142 12.17 -9.49 -12.79
CA ILE A 142 12.54 -10.83 -12.32
C ILE A 142 12.40 -11.80 -13.48
N GLU A 143 13.50 -12.43 -13.90
CA GLU A 143 13.48 -13.49 -14.92
C GLU A 143 12.69 -13.09 -16.19
N GLN A 144 12.83 -11.84 -16.65
CA GLN A 144 12.13 -11.25 -17.81
C GLN A 144 10.64 -10.91 -17.60
N PHE A 145 10.15 -11.01 -16.36
CA PHE A 145 8.82 -10.52 -15.96
C PHE A 145 8.95 -9.29 -15.09
N TYR A 146 7.92 -8.45 -15.11
CA TYR A 146 7.83 -7.30 -14.22
C TYR A 146 6.92 -7.64 -13.04
N LYS A 147 7.31 -7.24 -11.83
CA LYS A 147 6.47 -7.29 -10.63
C LYS A 147 6.17 -5.87 -10.17
N PHE A 148 4.89 -5.52 -10.11
CA PHE A 148 4.41 -4.21 -9.68
C PHE A 148 3.85 -4.28 -8.26
N ILE A 149 4.06 -3.23 -7.48
CA ILE A 149 3.54 -3.03 -6.13
C ILE A 149 3.09 -1.56 -5.94
N ASP A 150 2.46 -1.27 -4.81
CA ASP A 150 2.03 0.09 -4.41
C ASP A 150 1.12 0.79 -5.46
N PHE A 151 0.21 0.02 -6.07
CA PHE A 151 -0.83 0.51 -6.99
C PHE A 151 -2.23 0.46 -6.33
N GLY A 152 -3.20 1.22 -6.86
CA GLY A 152 -4.54 1.33 -6.31
C GLY A 152 -5.65 1.64 -7.34
N ILE A 153 -6.91 1.52 -6.92
CA ILE A 153 -8.11 1.81 -7.73
C ILE A 153 -8.54 3.28 -7.62
N VAL A 154 -8.39 3.86 -6.43
CA VAL A 154 -8.76 5.24 -6.09
C VAL A 154 -7.53 5.95 -5.52
N GLY A 155 -7.29 7.17 -5.98
CA GLY A 155 -6.18 8.01 -5.58
C GLY A 155 -6.53 8.83 -4.37
N VAL A 156 -5.49 9.34 -3.71
CA VAL A 156 -5.68 10.24 -2.57
C VAL A 156 -6.49 11.46 -2.99
N LYS A 157 -6.28 12.01 -4.19
CA LYS A 157 -6.98 13.20 -4.66
C LYS A 157 -8.49 13.00 -4.76
N GLU A 158 -8.93 11.86 -5.27
CA GLU A 158 -10.34 11.52 -5.46
C GLU A 158 -10.99 11.17 -4.12
N ALA A 159 -10.27 10.50 -3.23
CA ALA A 159 -10.70 10.33 -1.84
C ALA A 159 -10.89 11.69 -1.12
N LEU A 160 -10.10 12.71 -1.47
CA LEU A 160 -10.27 14.06 -0.93
C LEU A 160 -11.46 14.82 -1.54
N GLU A 161 -11.76 14.61 -2.82
CA GLU A 161 -12.96 15.13 -3.48
C GLU A 161 -14.25 14.54 -2.89
N ASP A 162 -14.22 13.30 -2.41
CA ASP A 162 -15.33 12.71 -1.66
C ASP A 162 -15.54 13.37 -0.28
N ILE A 163 -14.47 13.87 0.35
CA ILE A 163 -14.53 14.50 1.69
C ILE A 163 -15.12 15.92 1.63
N SER A 164 -14.86 16.69 0.56
CA SER A 164 -15.44 18.04 0.40
C SER A 164 -16.97 17.99 0.37
N MET A 165 -17.56 16.88 -0.08
CA MET A 165 -19.01 16.65 -0.01
C MET A 165 -19.58 16.55 1.41
N TYR A 166 -18.75 16.27 2.43
CA TYR A 166 -19.18 16.11 3.83
C TYR A 166 -19.09 17.40 4.67
N GLY A 167 -19.00 18.58 4.05
CA GLY A 167 -19.22 19.87 4.74
C GLY A 167 -18.07 20.34 5.62
N LEU A 168 -16.84 19.91 5.32
CA LEU A 168 -15.63 20.50 5.89
C LEU A 168 -15.21 21.67 5.00
N SER A 169 -15.01 22.88 5.55
CA SER A 169 -14.70 24.07 4.73
C SER A 169 -13.49 23.84 3.81
N ASP A 170 -13.75 23.93 2.50
CA ASP A 170 -12.90 23.42 1.42
C ASP A 170 -11.55 24.14 1.30
N GLU A 171 -11.48 25.43 1.62
CA GLU A 171 -10.33 26.25 1.24
C GLU A 171 -9.13 26.08 2.18
N GLU A 172 -9.31 26.02 3.50
CA GLU A 172 -8.17 25.92 4.43
C GLU A 172 -7.54 24.53 4.49
N LYS A 173 -8.28 23.48 4.13
CA LYS A 173 -7.83 22.08 4.20
C LYS A 173 -7.07 21.67 2.94
N ILE A 174 -7.58 22.05 1.77
CA ILE A 174 -6.91 21.81 0.49
C ILE A 174 -5.64 22.65 0.41
N ASP A 175 -5.68 23.92 0.81
CA ASP A 175 -4.53 24.83 0.70
C ASP A 175 -3.41 24.47 1.70
N ASN A 176 -3.74 24.02 2.93
CA ASN A 176 -2.74 23.48 3.86
C ASN A 176 -2.18 22.12 3.42
N PHE A 177 -2.98 21.25 2.80
CA PHE A 177 -2.51 19.96 2.31
C PHE A 177 -1.60 20.13 1.08
N GLN A 178 -1.99 20.96 0.10
CA GLN A 178 -1.15 21.32 -1.03
C GLN A 178 0.14 22.02 -0.60
N ARG A 179 0.09 22.89 0.43
CA ARG A 179 1.31 23.50 0.99
C ARG A 179 2.22 22.51 1.70
N LYS A 180 1.67 21.55 2.45
CA LYS A 180 2.43 20.62 3.28
C LYS A 180 2.94 19.39 2.52
N PHE A 181 2.12 18.83 1.63
CA PHE A 181 2.40 17.60 0.91
C PHE A 181 2.52 17.81 -0.59
N GLY A 182 1.94 18.87 -1.16
CA GLY A 182 2.11 19.16 -2.59
C GLY A 182 3.56 19.43 -2.97
N LYS A 183 4.42 19.91 -2.06
CA LYS A 183 5.87 20.04 -2.33
C LYS A 183 6.65 18.73 -2.17
N GLU A 184 6.20 17.79 -1.34
CA GLU A 184 6.83 16.47 -1.18
C GLU A 184 6.33 15.46 -2.23
N LEU A 185 5.15 15.68 -2.82
CA LEU A 185 4.61 14.92 -3.95
C LEU A 185 5.02 15.48 -5.32
N LEU A 186 5.42 16.76 -5.42
CA LEU A 186 5.91 17.37 -6.68
C LEU A 186 7.45 17.43 -6.77
N TRP A 187 8.17 16.94 -5.75
CA TRP A 187 9.62 16.75 -5.77
C TRP A 187 9.98 15.41 -5.14
N GLN A 188 9.72 14.33 -5.87
CA GLN A 188 10.63 13.18 -5.94
C GLN A 188 11.17 13.11 -7.37
#